data_AF-A0A820P6P1-F1
#
_entry.id   AF-A0A820P6P1-F1
#
_cell.length_a   1.000
_cell.length_b   1.000
_cell.length_c   1.000
_cell.angle_alpha   90.00
_cell.angle_beta   90.00
_cell.angle_gamma   90.00
#
_symmetry.space_group_name_H-M   'P 1'
#
loop_
_entity.id
_entity.type
_entity.pdbx_description
1 polymer ?
#
loop_
_entity_poly.entity_id
_entity_poly.type
_entity_poly.pdbx_seq_one_letter_code
_entity_poly.pdbx_strand_id
1 'polypeptide(L)'
;RFYEADKQPNSTCRADGGSEDVEIAKCLRTKDVYPGKSVDKQNRELFHPLPYISHFRGHVPDWLKNYAENPLQSGDNCCSDQTISFHYIDPDKMYLMDFLLYKTRSRNVPQRKK
;
A
#
# COMPACT_ATOMS: atom_id res chain seq x y z
N ARG A 1 9.36 4.43 22.63
CA ARG A 1 8.64 3.71 21.55
C ARG A 1 7.97 4.74 20.63
N PHE A 2 7.65 4.43 19.36
CA PHE A 2 7.17 5.43 18.39
C PHE A 2 5.93 6.24 18.84
N TYR A 3 5.03 5.63 19.62
CA TYR A 3 3.84 6.29 20.17
C TYR A 3 4.11 7.32 21.30
N GLU A 4 5.36 7.47 21.75
CA GLU A 4 5.74 8.45 22.79
C GLU A 4 6.38 9.71 22.19
N ALA A 5 6.62 9.76 20.88
CA ALA A 5 7.28 10.87 20.22
C ALA A 5 6.52 12.20 20.37
N ASP A 6 5.18 12.13 20.33
CA ASP A 6 4.26 13.27 20.53
C ASP A 6 4.36 13.89 21.93
N LYS A 7 4.74 13.11 22.95
CA LYS A 7 4.78 13.55 24.35
C LYS A 7 6.04 14.35 24.71
N GLN A 8 6.94 14.60 23.75
CA GLN A 8 8.14 15.38 23.99
C GLN A 8 7.80 16.88 24.04
N PRO A 9 8.39 17.66 24.96
CA PRO A 9 8.04 19.08 25.17
C PRO A 9 8.29 19.98 23.96
N ASN A 10 9.14 19.54 23.02
CA ASN A 10 9.39 20.19 21.72
C ASN A 10 9.02 19.26 20.54
N SER A 11 8.04 18.38 20.73
CA SER A 11 7.55 17.50 19.66
C SER A 11 6.92 18.33 18.54
N THR A 12 7.36 18.10 17.32
CA THR A 12 6.68 18.56 16.10
C THR A 12 5.68 17.53 15.57
N CYS A 13 5.54 16.39 16.26
CA CYS A 13 4.52 15.40 15.97
C CYS A 13 3.17 15.92 16.49
N ARG A 14 2.12 15.77 15.69
CA ARG A 14 0.77 16.22 16.01
C ARG A 14 -0.09 15.05 16.46
N ALA A 15 -0.82 15.21 17.55
CA ALA A 15 -1.71 14.18 18.10
C ALA A 15 -3.10 14.12 17.44
N ASP A 16 -3.66 15.24 16.97
CA ASP A 16 -5.06 15.36 16.58
C ASP A 16 -5.32 16.31 15.38
N GLY A 17 -6.43 16.09 14.66
CA GLY A 17 -6.94 17.03 13.64
C GLY A 17 -6.17 17.09 12.31
N GLY A 18 -5.37 16.07 11.97
CA GLY A 18 -4.73 15.89 10.67
C GLY A 18 -5.03 14.50 10.07
N SER A 19 -4.55 14.25 8.84
CA SER A 19 -4.53 12.90 8.26
C SER A 19 -3.50 12.05 8.99
N GLU A 20 -3.95 11.01 9.69
CA GLU A 20 -3.14 10.21 10.61
C GLU A 20 -1.86 9.67 9.97
N ASP A 21 -1.96 9.10 8.78
CA ASP A 21 -0.86 8.57 7.98
C ASP A 21 0.18 9.64 7.59
N VAL A 22 -0.28 10.82 7.17
CA VAL A 22 0.57 11.97 6.85
C VAL A 22 1.28 12.50 8.09
N GLU A 23 0.58 12.62 9.22
CA GLU A 23 1.16 13.13 10.46
C GLU A 23 2.13 12.13 11.09
N ILE A 24 1.86 10.83 11.02
CA ILE A 24 2.80 9.77 11.40
C ILE A 24 4.06 9.85 10.53
N ALA A 25 3.91 9.97 9.21
CA ALA A 25 5.06 10.08 8.31
C ALA A 25 5.90 11.34 8.60
N LYS A 26 5.28 12.49 8.87
CA LYS A 26 5.99 13.72 9.28
C LYS A 26 6.73 13.53 10.60
N CYS A 27 6.08 12.93 11.59
CA CYS A 27 6.68 12.67 12.89
C CYS A 27 7.90 11.75 12.78
N LEU A 28 7.78 10.64 12.03
CA LEU A 28 8.88 9.71 11.81
C LEU A 28 10.09 10.38 11.13
N ARG A 29 9.85 11.28 10.16
CA ARG A 29 10.93 12.03 9.50
C ARG A 29 11.71 12.93 10.46
N THR A 30 11.10 13.42 11.55
CA THR A 30 11.81 14.22 12.57
C THR A 30 12.78 13.40 13.42
N LYS A 31 12.70 12.07 13.30
CA LYS A 31 13.57 11.09 13.94
C LYS A 31 14.45 10.36 12.92
N ASP A 32 14.62 10.94 11.73
CA ASP A 32 15.37 10.37 10.61
C ASP A 32 14.87 8.98 10.17
N VAL A 33 13.57 8.72 10.37
CA VAL A 33 12.91 7.48 9.92
C VAL A 33 12.11 7.76 8.66
N TYR A 34 12.43 7.02 7.60
CA TYR A 34 11.83 7.15 6.28
C TYR A 34 11.08 5.87 5.89
N PRO A 35 10.00 5.98 5.10
CA PRO A 35 9.30 4.80 4.59
C PRO A 35 10.24 3.97 3.71
N GLY A 36 10.19 2.64 3.89
CA GLY A 36 10.86 1.70 2.99
C GLY A 36 10.11 1.56 1.67
N LYS A 37 10.81 1.10 0.62
CA LYS A 37 10.18 0.76 -0.65
C LYS A 37 9.33 -0.50 -0.52
N SER A 38 8.04 -0.37 -0.77
CA SER A 38 7.09 -1.49 -0.75
C SER A 38 6.74 -1.93 -2.17
N VAL A 39 7.77 -2.29 -2.95
CA VAL A 39 7.65 -2.67 -4.35
C VAL A 39 8.22 -4.07 -4.62
N ASP A 40 7.79 -4.71 -5.70
CA ASP A 40 8.38 -5.96 -6.17
C ASP A 40 9.71 -5.75 -6.93
N LYS A 41 10.28 -6.83 -7.46
CA LYS A 41 11.54 -6.80 -8.22
C LYS A 41 11.47 -5.98 -9.52
N GLN A 42 10.26 -5.69 -10.00
CA GLN A 42 9.96 -4.91 -11.18
C GLN A 42 9.54 -3.47 -10.80
N ASN A 43 9.70 -3.07 -9.54
CA ASN A 43 9.28 -1.78 -8.98
C ASN A 43 7.77 -1.52 -9.05
N ARG A 44 6.94 -2.57 -9.04
CA ARG A 44 5.48 -2.45 -8.97
C ARG A 44 5.01 -2.45 -7.51
N GLU A 45 4.02 -1.62 -7.20
CA GLU A 45 3.50 -1.46 -5.84
C GLU A 45 2.90 -2.74 -5.27
N LEU A 46 3.12 -2.95 -3.96
CA LEU A 46 2.57 -4.08 -3.20
C LEU A 46 1.30 -3.70 -2.42
N PHE A 47 1.17 -2.44 -2.01
CA PHE A 47 0.03 -1.93 -1.25
C PHE A 47 -0.68 -0.83 -2.03
N HIS A 48 -1.99 -0.96 -2.22
CA HIS A 48 -2.76 -0.09 -3.12
C HIS A 48 -3.87 0.65 -2.35
N PRO A 49 -3.81 1.99 -2.22
CA PRO A 49 -4.79 2.77 -1.46
C PRO A 49 -6.11 3.01 -2.22
N LEU A 50 -6.27 2.42 -3.41
CA LEU A 50 -7.47 2.51 -4.24
C LEU A 50 -7.90 1.09 -4.68
N PRO A 51 -9.12 0.93 -5.25
CA PRO A 51 -9.51 -0.35 -5.81
C PRO A 51 -8.60 -0.72 -6.99
N TYR A 52 -8.40 -2.03 -7.20
CA TYR A 52 -7.58 -2.57 -8.30
C TYR A 52 -7.90 -1.94 -9.66
N ILE A 53 -9.17 -1.63 -9.95
CA ILE A 53 -9.58 -1.06 -11.23
C ILE A 53 -9.04 0.35 -11.46
N SER A 54 -8.85 1.16 -10.42
CA SER A 54 -8.30 2.52 -10.52
C SER A 54 -6.84 2.49 -10.94
N HIS A 55 -6.06 1.57 -10.35
CA HIS A 55 -4.66 1.35 -10.69
C HIS A 55 -4.52 0.79 -12.12
N PHE A 56 -5.33 -0.23 -12.44
CA PHE A 56 -5.32 -0.84 -13.77
C PHE A 56 -5.70 0.15 -14.87
N ARG A 57 -6.74 0.96 -14.67
CA ARG A 57 -7.16 1.99 -15.65
C ARG A 57 -6.32 3.26 -15.63
N GLY A 58 -5.44 3.43 -14.65
CA GLY A 58 -4.68 4.69 -14.45
C GLY A 58 -5.52 5.87 -13.97
N HIS A 59 -6.74 5.62 -13.50
CA HIS A 59 -7.62 6.66 -12.94
C HIS A 59 -7.33 6.83 -11.45
N VAL A 60 -6.22 7.50 -11.15
CA VAL A 60 -5.80 7.82 -9.78
C VAL A 60 -5.95 9.32 -9.49
N PRO A 61 -6.39 9.70 -8.27
CA PRO A 61 -6.57 11.08 -7.89
C PRO A 61 -5.22 11.79 -7.71
N ASP A 62 -5.20 13.10 -7.90
CA ASP A 62 -3.95 13.89 -7.87
C ASP A 62 -3.29 13.90 -6.48
N TRP A 63 -4.07 13.80 -5.41
CA TRP A 63 -3.48 13.69 -4.07
C TRP A 63 -2.56 12.47 -3.96
N LEU A 64 -2.90 11.34 -4.59
CA LEU A 64 -2.06 10.14 -4.53
C LEU A 64 -0.73 10.38 -5.25
N LYS A 65 -0.75 11.14 -6.36
CA LYS A 65 0.48 11.52 -7.08
C LYS A 65 1.40 12.39 -6.21
N ASN A 66 0.83 13.23 -5.34
CA ASN A 66 1.58 14.13 -4.48
C ASN A 66 2.15 13.45 -3.22
N TYR A 67 1.50 12.37 -2.75
CA TYR A 67 1.90 11.67 -1.53
C TYR A 67 2.59 10.32 -1.78
N ALA A 68 2.55 9.79 -3.00
CA ALA A 68 3.21 8.54 -3.34
C ALA A 68 4.74 8.70 -3.29
N GLU A 69 5.40 7.79 -2.57
CA GLU A 69 6.86 7.73 -2.49
C GLU A 69 7.48 7.14 -3.78
N ASN A 70 6.77 6.22 -4.45
CA ASN A 70 7.21 5.64 -5.72
C ASN A 70 6.38 6.19 -6.90
N PRO A 71 6.94 6.19 -8.12
CA PRO A 71 6.18 6.53 -9.32
C PRO A 71 4.97 5.60 -9.51
N LEU A 72 3.79 6.20 -9.66
CA LEU A 72 2.57 5.45 -9.91
C LEU A 72 2.60 4.82 -11.31
N GLN A 73 2.50 3.50 -11.36
CA GLN A 73 2.35 2.74 -12.59
C GLN A 73 0.87 2.44 -12.86
N SER A 74 0.51 2.22 -14.14
CA SER A 74 -0.86 1.90 -14.57
C SER A 74 -0.86 0.80 -15.65
N GLY A 75 -2.03 0.27 -15.97
CA GLY A 75 -2.17 -0.88 -16.88
C GLY A 75 -1.63 -2.17 -16.27
N ASP A 76 -1.12 -3.08 -17.11
CA ASP A 76 -0.59 -4.38 -16.69
C ASP A 76 0.60 -4.26 -15.72
N ASN A 77 1.31 -3.13 -15.75
CA ASN A 77 2.43 -2.86 -14.85
C ASN A 77 2.02 -2.14 -13.55
N CYS A 78 0.73 -1.81 -13.37
CA CYS A 78 0.28 -1.09 -12.16
C CYS A 78 0.61 -1.83 -10.86
N CYS A 79 0.53 -3.15 -10.94
CA CYS A 79 0.24 -3.96 -9.77
C CYS A 79 1.14 -5.20 -9.80
N SER A 80 1.79 -5.46 -8.67
CA SER A 80 2.65 -6.61 -8.51
C SER A 80 1.85 -7.93 -8.58
N ASP A 81 2.44 -8.97 -9.16
CA ASP A 81 1.89 -10.34 -9.05
C ASP A 81 1.97 -10.88 -7.61
N GLN A 82 2.66 -10.15 -6.73
CA GLN A 82 2.78 -10.36 -5.30
C GLN A 82 2.05 -9.26 -4.50
N THR A 83 1.04 -8.61 -5.10
CA THR A 83 0.22 -7.59 -4.41
C THR A 83 -0.29 -8.12 -3.07
N ILE A 84 -0.20 -7.28 -2.05
CA ILE A 84 -0.59 -7.59 -0.67
C ILE A 84 -2.01 -7.09 -0.38
N SER A 85 -2.38 -5.88 -0.80
CA SER A 85 -3.72 -5.34 -0.53
C SER A 85 -4.19 -4.31 -1.54
N PHE A 86 -5.51 -4.22 -1.68
CA PHE A 86 -6.22 -3.12 -2.34
C PHE A 86 -7.24 -2.53 -1.37
N HIS A 87 -7.43 -1.21 -1.43
CA HIS A 87 -8.45 -0.53 -0.64
C HIS A 87 -9.80 -0.49 -1.37
N TYR A 88 -10.89 -0.16 -0.64
CA TYR A 88 -12.26 -0.01 -1.18
C TYR A 88 -12.78 -1.26 -1.93
N ILE A 89 -12.44 -2.45 -1.43
CA ILE A 89 -12.98 -3.72 -1.94
C ILE A 89 -14.24 -4.08 -1.13
N ASP A 90 -15.36 -4.28 -1.82
CA ASP A 90 -16.60 -4.72 -1.19
C ASP A 90 -16.57 -6.21 -0.81
N PRO A 91 -17.44 -6.64 0.13
CA PRO A 91 -17.41 -8.00 0.66
C PRO A 91 -17.48 -9.11 -0.41
N ASP A 92 -18.33 -8.96 -1.43
CA ASP A 92 -18.48 -9.97 -2.48
C ASP A 92 -17.18 -10.14 -3.28
N LYS A 93 -16.51 -9.02 -3.60
CA LYS A 93 -15.19 -9.07 -4.25
C LYS A 93 -14.12 -9.66 -3.35
N MET A 94 -14.16 -9.43 -2.03
CA MET A 94 -13.25 -10.10 -1.09
C MET A 94 -13.41 -11.62 -1.14
N TYR A 95 -14.65 -12.14 -1.10
CA TYR A 95 -14.91 -13.57 -1.21
C TYR A 95 -14.51 -14.15 -2.58
N LEU A 96 -14.77 -13.41 -3.65
CA LEU A 96 -14.32 -13.80 -4.99
C LEU A 96 -12.79 -13.90 -5.06
N MET A 97 -12.06 -12.92 -4.52
CA MET A 97 -10.61 -12.94 -4.46
C MET A 97 -10.09 -14.12 -3.64
N ASP A 98 -10.67 -14.40 -2.46
CA ASP A 98 -10.31 -15.59 -1.66
C ASP A 98 -10.51 -16.88 -2.45
N PHE A 99 -11.66 -17.02 -3.12
CA PHE A 99 -11.96 -18.18 -3.95
C PHE A 99 -10.93 -18.35 -5.07
N LEU A 100 -10.63 -17.28 -5.82
CA LEU A 100 -9.67 -17.30 -6.92
C LEU A 100 -8.22 -17.52 -6.49
N LEU A 101 -7.82 -17.06 -5.31
CA LEU A 101 -6.44 -17.20 -4.83
C LEU A 101 -6.20 -18.56 -4.17
N TYR A 102 -7.16 -19.05 -3.39
CA TYR A 102 -6.95 -20.18 -2.50
C TYR A 102 -7.80 -21.41 -2.81
N LYS A 103 -8.90 -21.28 -3.57
CA LYS A 103 -9.82 -22.40 -3.84
C LYS A 103 -9.73 -22.90 -5.28
N THR A 104 -9.42 -22.05 -6.25
CA THR A 104 -9.26 -22.46 -7.67
C THR A 104 -7.86 -22.97 -8.01
N ARG A 105 -6.86 -22.69 -7.16
CA ARG A 105 -5.49 -23.18 -7.35
C ARG A 105 -5.51 -24.71 -7.22
N SER A 106 -5.58 -25.41 -8.36
CA SER A 106 -5.50 -26.87 -8.40
C SER A 106 -4.26 -27.32 -7.64
N ARG A 107 -4.44 -28.17 -6.61
CA ARG A 107 -3.37 -28.65 -5.72
C ARG A 107 -2.27 -29.46 -6.44
N ASN A 108 -2.34 -29.58 -7.77
CA ASN A 108 -1.54 -30.50 -8.59
C ASN A 108 -0.60 -29.82 -9.60
N VAL A 109 -0.36 -28.50 -9.52
CA VAL A 109 0.73 -27.89 -10.29
C VAL A 109 1.99 -27.86 -9.43
N PRO A 110 3.08 -28.55 -9.82
CA PRO A 110 4.34 -28.48 -9.07
C PRO A 110 4.76 -27.03 -8.93
N GLN A 111 4.97 -26.59 -7.69
CA GLN A 111 5.62 -25.31 -7.41
C GLN A 111 6.96 -25.31 -8.18
N ARG A 112 7.14 -24.36 -9.10
CA ARG A 112 8.43 -24.15 -9.76
C ARG A 112 9.46 -23.96 -8.64
N LYS A 113 10.35 -24.94 -8.48
CA LYS A 113 11.53 -24.80 -7.61
C LYS A 113 12.31 -23.58 -8.12
N LYS A 114 12.52 -22.61 -7.24
CA LYS A 114 13.51 -21.55 -7.44
C LYS A 114 14.90 -22.16 -7.46
#